data_AF-A0A1F9XJX7-F1
#
_entry.id   AF-A0A1F9XJX7-F1
#
_cell.length_a   1.000
_cell.length_b   1.000
_cell.length_c   1.000
_cell.angle_alpha   90.00
_cell.angle_beta   90.00
_cell.angle_gamma   90.00
#
_symmetry.space_group_name_H-M   'P 1'
#
loop_
_entity.id
_entity.type
_entity.pdbx_description
1 polymer ?
#
loop_
_entity_poly.entity_id
_entity_poly.type
_entity_poly.pdbx_seq_one_letter_code
_entity_poly.pdbx_strand_id
1 'polypeptide(L)'
;MKNYSLWKMNSRVKKLNLYLNDKLYAILKLRDNTGVQEFFIDTPFKDRDHPPYKLKFEIADVYRGSKYRDTAITEINLSGLDVHCVASGSIIRISEEKCKNVEDIVKGERIVTYDVAEGKFIGSQVNDIFKVCHKSVYRITTKSTELLVTEDHPILTKERTFITLNCADSGMLDSVEIGLYSSGSIIYERIVKIEKIVGYFETYNLEVEGKKDNCFIANNILVKSEK
;
A
#
# COMPACT_ATOMS: atom_id res chain seq x y z
N MET A 1 -6.93 -7.01 -25.66
CA MET A 1 -6.50 -7.23 -27.05
C MET A 1 -7.72 -7.58 -27.91
N LYS A 2 -7.94 -6.94 -29.07
CA LYS A 2 -9.11 -7.22 -29.94
C LYS A 2 -8.99 -8.54 -30.72
N ASN A 3 -7.89 -8.77 -31.43
CA ASN A 3 -7.51 -10.09 -31.99
C ASN A 3 -6.00 -10.14 -32.30
N TYR A 4 -5.48 -11.34 -32.57
CA TYR A 4 -4.05 -11.57 -32.81
C TYR A 4 -3.55 -11.00 -34.15
N SER A 5 -4.34 -11.12 -35.22
CA SER A 5 -3.97 -10.60 -36.54
C SER A 5 -3.74 -9.09 -36.53
N LEU A 6 -4.63 -8.34 -35.88
CA LEU A 6 -4.49 -6.90 -35.70
C LEU A 6 -3.27 -6.55 -34.86
N TRP A 7 -2.96 -7.35 -33.83
CA TRP A 7 -1.75 -7.16 -33.01
C TRP A 7 -0.47 -7.29 -33.85
N LYS A 8 -0.36 -8.28 -34.74
CA LYS A 8 0.80 -8.42 -35.66
C LYS A 8 0.87 -7.32 -36.73
N MET A 9 -0.27 -6.73 -37.10
CA MET A 9 -0.31 -5.62 -38.07
C MET A 9 0.27 -4.32 -37.53
N ASN A 10 0.17 -4.07 -36.23
CA ASN A 10 0.71 -2.90 -35.56
C ASN A 10 2.15 -3.16 -35.14
N SER A 11 3.02 -2.15 -35.13
CA SER A 11 4.35 -2.26 -34.50
C SER A 11 4.21 -2.40 -32.98
N ARG A 12 5.14 -3.13 -32.34
CA ARG A 12 5.16 -3.34 -30.88
C ARG A 12 6.44 -2.77 -30.31
N VAL A 13 6.38 -2.15 -29.13
CA VAL A 13 7.56 -1.67 -28.44
C VAL A 13 8.47 -2.85 -28.09
N LYS A 14 9.76 -2.72 -28.42
CA LYS A 14 10.81 -3.71 -28.14
C LYS A 14 11.77 -3.22 -27.07
N LYS A 15 12.12 -1.93 -27.13
CA LYS A 15 12.92 -1.26 -26.09
C LYS A 15 12.27 0.05 -25.73
N LEU A 16 12.12 0.27 -24.44
CA LEU A 16 11.63 1.51 -23.87
C LEU A 16 12.69 2.07 -22.92
N ASN A 17 13.26 3.22 -23.26
CA ASN A 17 14.17 3.92 -22.38
C ASN A 17 13.34 4.63 -21.30
N LEU A 18 13.70 4.42 -20.05
CA LEU A 18 13.13 5.12 -18.90
C LEU A 18 14.15 6.12 -18.39
N TYR A 19 13.74 7.39 -18.34
CA TYR A 19 14.51 8.48 -17.77
C TYR A 19 13.87 8.94 -16.46
N LEU A 20 14.70 9.21 -15.46
CA LEU A 20 14.34 9.82 -14.19
C LEU A 20 15.02 11.18 -14.08
N ASN A 21 14.24 12.25 -13.96
CA ASN A 21 14.75 13.63 -13.93
C ASN A 21 15.73 13.90 -15.09
N ASP A 22 15.29 13.50 -16.29
CA ASP A 22 16.03 13.61 -17.56
C ASP A 22 17.35 12.81 -17.67
N LYS A 23 17.72 12.02 -16.66
CA LYS A 23 18.84 11.07 -16.71
C LYS A 23 18.35 9.68 -17.11
N LEU A 24 19.03 9.03 -18.07
CA LEU A 24 18.73 7.64 -18.43
C LEU A 24 18.89 6.75 -17.21
N TYR A 25 17.81 6.11 -16.81
CA TYR A 25 17.74 5.30 -15.60
C TYR A 25 17.74 3.82 -15.94
N ALA A 26 16.89 3.38 -16.87
CA ALA A 26 16.82 1.98 -17.28
C ALA A 26 16.46 1.83 -18.76
N ILE A 27 16.80 0.67 -19.33
CA ILE A 27 16.35 0.24 -20.67
C ILE A 27 15.48 -0.99 -20.49
N LEU A 28 14.16 -0.80 -20.60
CA LEU A 28 13.17 -1.87 -20.47
C LEU A 28 13.09 -2.64 -21.78
N LYS A 29 13.41 -3.94 -21.75
CA LYS A 29 13.38 -4.81 -22.93
C LYS A 29 12.11 -5.65 -22.91
N LEU A 30 11.19 -5.36 -23.84
CA LEU A 30 9.91 -6.05 -23.94
C LEU A 30 10.02 -7.25 -24.88
N ARG A 31 9.29 -8.32 -24.54
CA ARG A 31 9.11 -9.52 -25.35
C ARG A 31 8.03 -9.26 -26.41
N ASP A 32 8.16 -9.83 -27.61
CA ASP A 32 7.12 -9.76 -28.66
C ASP A 32 5.96 -10.73 -28.34
N ASN A 33 5.17 -10.40 -27.34
CA ASN A 33 3.97 -11.13 -26.97
C ASN A 33 2.82 -10.19 -26.58
N THR A 34 1.64 -10.75 -26.37
CA THR A 34 0.40 -10.01 -26.06
C THR A 34 0.12 -9.91 -24.56
N GLY A 35 0.97 -10.52 -23.73
CA GLY A 35 0.79 -10.56 -22.28
C GLY A 35 1.24 -9.26 -21.62
N VAL A 36 0.73 -9.02 -20.41
CA VAL A 36 1.25 -7.97 -19.53
C VAL A 36 2.71 -8.28 -19.21
N GLN A 37 3.54 -7.23 -19.20
CA GLN A 37 4.96 -7.34 -18.86
C GLN A 37 5.27 -6.37 -17.73
N GLU A 38 5.82 -6.91 -16.66
CA GLU A 38 6.18 -6.17 -15.46
C GLU A 38 7.69 -6.00 -15.39
N PHE A 39 8.13 -4.83 -14.97
CA PHE A 39 9.53 -4.53 -14.71
C PHE A 39 9.64 -4.02 -13.29
N PHE A 40 10.50 -4.66 -12.49
CA PHE A 40 10.87 -4.15 -11.18
C PHE A 40 11.99 -3.13 -11.35
N ILE A 41 11.79 -1.98 -10.72
CA ILE A 41 12.72 -0.86 -10.75
C ILE A 41 13.04 -0.56 -9.29
N ASP A 42 14.32 -0.61 -8.93
CA ASP A 42 14.77 -0.25 -7.59
C ASP A 42 14.46 1.22 -7.35
N THR A 43 13.57 1.51 -6.42
CA THR A 43 13.01 2.84 -6.23
C THR A 43 14.02 3.78 -5.55
N PRO A 44 14.45 4.88 -6.22
CA PRO A 44 15.09 5.99 -5.54
C PRO A 44 14.06 7.03 -5.07
N PHE A 45 12.75 6.73 -5.20
CA PHE A 45 11.66 7.62 -4.83
C PHE A 45 11.65 7.75 -3.31
N LYS A 46 12.22 8.85 -2.80
CA LYS A 46 12.21 9.20 -1.39
C LYS A 46 10.93 9.97 -1.06
N ASP A 47 10.65 10.08 0.23
CA ASP A 47 9.49 10.73 0.87
C ASP A 47 8.95 11.99 0.17
N ARG A 48 7.71 12.37 0.52
CA ARG A 48 6.97 13.53 0.01
C ARG A 48 7.71 14.88 0.00
N ASP A 49 8.82 15.01 0.76
CA ASP A 49 9.66 16.20 0.79
C ASP A 49 10.62 16.33 -0.43
N HIS A 50 10.70 15.31 -1.29
CA HIS A 50 11.47 15.38 -2.53
C HIS A 50 10.67 16.09 -3.64
N PRO A 51 11.30 16.94 -4.48
CA PRO A 51 10.63 17.50 -5.64
C PRO A 51 10.05 16.39 -6.54
N PRO A 52 8.91 16.63 -7.22
CA PRO A 52 8.26 15.62 -8.04
C PRO A 52 9.20 14.98 -9.04
N TYR A 53 9.25 13.65 -9.07
CA TYR A 53 10.07 12.93 -10.02
C TYR A 53 9.46 13.02 -11.41
N LYS A 54 10.26 13.47 -12.39
CA LYS A 54 9.87 13.50 -13.79
C LYS A 54 10.26 12.18 -14.45
N LEU A 55 9.27 11.37 -14.76
CA LEU A 55 9.45 10.15 -15.57
C LEU A 55 9.26 10.49 -17.06
N LYS A 56 10.19 10.05 -17.89
CA LYS A 56 10.09 10.12 -19.35
C LYS A 56 10.33 8.75 -19.95
N PHE A 57 9.39 8.30 -20.77
CA PHE A 57 9.46 7.04 -21.51
C PHE A 57 9.71 7.34 -22.98
N GLU A 58 10.72 6.72 -23.57
CA GLU A 58 11.08 6.90 -24.97
C GLU A 58 11.13 5.55 -25.68
N ILE A 59 10.37 5.42 -26.77
CA ILE A 59 10.39 4.22 -27.61
C ILE A 59 11.70 4.21 -28.41
N ALA A 60 12.64 3.37 -27.99
CA ALA A 60 13.98 3.30 -28.58
C ALA A 60 14.09 2.26 -29.71
N ASP A 61 13.26 1.21 -29.67
CA ASP A 61 13.23 0.16 -30.68
C ASP A 61 11.84 -0.48 -30.73
N VAL A 62 11.43 -0.95 -31.91
CA VAL A 62 10.13 -1.59 -32.14
C VAL A 62 10.29 -2.87 -32.94
N TYR A 63 9.48 -3.88 -32.61
CA TYR A 63 9.20 -4.95 -33.54
C TYR A 63 8.24 -4.41 -34.60
N ARG A 64 8.63 -4.44 -35.88
CA ARG A 64 7.83 -3.85 -36.97
C ARG A 64 6.52 -4.60 -37.21
N GLY A 65 5.44 -3.84 -37.37
CA GLY A 65 4.14 -4.32 -37.84
C GLY A 65 4.17 -4.76 -39.29
N SER A 66 3.26 -5.66 -39.67
CA SER A 66 3.10 -6.02 -41.09
C SER A 66 2.38 -4.96 -41.92
N LYS A 67 1.66 -4.00 -41.28
CA LYS A 67 0.90 -2.97 -41.98
C LYS A 67 1.18 -1.56 -41.47
N TYR A 68 1.02 -1.32 -40.17
CA TYR A 68 1.12 0.03 -39.60
C TYR A 68 2.54 0.30 -39.11
N ARG A 69 3.07 1.46 -39.49
CA ARG A 69 4.45 1.87 -39.17
C ARG A 69 4.55 2.52 -37.80
N ASP A 70 3.55 3.31 -37.44
CA ASP A 70 3.52 4.05 -36.18
C ASP A 70 3.34 3.12 -34.98
N THR A 71 3.91 3.52 -33.84
CA THR A 71 3.81 2.79 -32.58
C THR A 71 3.39 3.77 -31.50
N ALA A 72 2.33 3.44 -30.77
CA ALA A 72 1.88 4.17 -29.60
C ALA A 72 1.83 3.23 -28.39
N ILE A 73 2.00 3.82 -27.21
CA ILE A 73 1.76 3.15 -25.93
C ILE A 73 0.37 3.56 -25.49
N THR A 74 -0.50 2.58 -25.24
CA THR A 74 -1.88 2.85 -24.83
C THR A 74 -2.04 2.95 -23.32
N GLU A 75 -1.17 2.28 -22.56
CA GLU A 75 -1.29 2.16 -21.11
C GLU A 75 0.07 1.88 -20.49
N ILE A 76 0.36 2.55 -19.37
CA ILE A 76 1.45 2.25 -18.46
C ILE A 76 0.85 2.24 -17.08
N ASN A 77 0.94 1.11 -16.38
CA ASN A 77 0.50 0.99 -14.99
C ASN A 77 1.72 1.10 -14.08
N LEU A 78 1.65 2.01 -13.11
CA LEU A 78 2.66 2.17 -12.07
C LEU A 78 2.11 1.56 -10.78
N SER A 79 2.83 0.59 -10.22
CA SER A 79 2.52 -0.04 -8.94
C SER A 79 3.73 0.12 -8.02
N GLY A 80 3.51 0.68 -6.82
CA GLY A 80 4.59 0.94 -5.86
C GLY A 80 4.49 2.30 -5.19
N LEU A 81 3.27 2.78 -4.90
CA LEU A 81 3.13 3.80 -3.87
C LEU A 81 3.31 3.06 -2.54
N ASP A 82 4.31 3.47 -1.75
CA ASP A 82 4.47 3.11 -0.34
C ASP A 82 3.26 3.64 0.42
N VAL A 83 2.13 2.95 0.30
CA VAL A 83 0.96 3.17 1.13
C VAL A 83 0.85 1.99 2.05
N HIS A 84 1.13 2.27 3.31
CA HIS A 84 0.86 1.40 4.43
C HIS A 84 -0.62 1.05 4.46
N CYS A 85 -0.99 -0.18 4.07
CA CYS A 85 -2.40 -0.57 3.95
C CYS A 85 -2.77 -1.73 4.89
N VAL A 86 -4.06 -1.81 5.21
CA VAL A 86 -4.69 -2.98 5.85
C VAL A 86 -5.48 -3.77 4.80
N ALA A 87 -5.59 -5.09 4.93
CA ALA A 87 -6.30 -5.89 3.93
C ALA A 87 -7.83 -5.70 4.01
N SER A 88 -8.53 -5.98 2.91
CA SER A 88 -10.00 -6.11 2.88
C SER A 88 -10.51 -7.06 3.97
N GLY A 89 -11.69 -6.79 4.51
CA GLY A 89 -12.26 -7.54 5.64
C GLY A 89 -11.71 -7.10 7.00
N SER A 90 -10.79 -6.13 7.04
CA SER A 90 -10.40 -5.48 8.29
C SER A 90 -11.55 -4.64 8.83
N ILE A 91 -11.86 -4.84 10.10
CA ILE A 91 -12.95 -4.19 10.81
C ILE A 91 -12.45 -2.89 11.43
N ILE A 92 -12.99 -1.77 10.94
CA ILE A 92 -12.69 -0.42 11.41
C ILE A 92 -13.72 0.02 12.46
N ARG A 93 -13.22 0.61 13.55
CA ARG A 93 -14.04 1.13 14.64
C ARG A 93 -14.64 2.49 14.28
N ILE A 94 -15.97 2.58 14.20
CA ILE A 94 -16.69 3.81 13.88
C ILE A 94 -17.10 4.55 15.15
N SER A 95 -17.56 3.79 16.16
CA SER A 95 -17.87 4.28 17.50
C SER A 95 -17.63 3.16 18.51
N GLU A 96 -17.82 3.41 19.81
CA GLU A 96 -17.61 2.39 20.86
C GLU A 96 -18.37 1.09 20.57
N GLU A 97 -19.59 1.19 20.06
CA GLU A 97 -20.48 0.03 19.80
C GLU A 97 -20.52 -0.37 18.31
N LYS A 98 -20.03 0.46 17.39
CA LYS A 98 -20.20 0.25 15.95
C LYS A 98 -18.87 -0.01 15.23
N CYS A 99 -18.90 -1.05 14.42
CA CYS A 99 -17.83 -1.47 13.53
C CYS A 99 -18.33 -1.55 12.09
N LYS A 100 -17.39 -1.47 11.14
CA LYS A 100 -17.67 -1.68 9.71
C LYS A 100 -16.42 -2.24 9.04
N ASN A 101 -16.56 -2.94 7.93
CA ASN A 101 -15.39 -3.34 7.17
C ASN A 101 -14.76 -2.13 6.49
N VAL A 102 -13.45 -2.18 6.27
CA VAL A 102 -12.69 -1.11 5.64
C VAL A 102 -13.17 -0.82 4.22
N GLU A 103 -13.59 -1.84 3.47
CA GLU A 103 -14.16 -1.69 2.12
C GLU A 103 -15.51 -0.96 2.08
N ASP A 104 -16.23 -0.91 3.20
CA ASP A 104 -17.55 -0.29 3.30
C ASP A 104 -17.48 1.16 3.82
N ILE A 105 -16.31 1.62 4.29
CA ILE A 105 -16.11 2.99 4.76
C ILE A 105 -16.25 3.96 3.60
N VAL A 106 -16.90 5.10 3.83
CA VAL A 106 -17.05 6.15 2.82
C VAL A 106 -16.37 7.45 3.25
N LYS A 107 -15.93 8.23 2.26
CA LYS A 107 -15.36 9.57 2.48
C LYS A 107 -16.35 10.44 3.25
N GLY A 108 -15.86 11.15 4.25
CA GLY A 108 -16.66 11.97 5.15
C GLY A 108 -17.27 11.23 6.35
N GLU A 109 -17.14 9.90 6.44
CA GLU A 109 -17.57 9.13 7.60
C GLU A 109 -16.67 9.41 8.81
N ARG A 110 -17.23 9.39 10.02
CA ARG A 110 -16.47 9.64 11.26
C ARG A 110 -16.08 8.30 11.89
N ILE A 111 -14.80 8.13 12.21
CA ILE A 111 -14.27 6.92 12.84
C ILE A 111 -13.56 7.23 14.15
N VAL A 112 -13.36 6.22 14.99
CA VAL A 112 -12.58 6.35 16.22
C VAL A 112 -11.10 6.26 15.85
N THR A 113 -10.37 7.30 16.23
CA THR A 113 -8.91 7.39 16.12
C THR A 113 -8.30 7.62 17.48
N TYR A 114 -7.00 7.38 17.59
CA TYR A 114 -6.22 7.59 18.79
C TYR A 114 -5.16 8.66 18.52
N ASP A 115 -5.21 9.75 19.28
CA ASP A 115 -4.15 10.76 19.29
C ASP A 115 -3.04 10.27 20.22
N VAL A 116 -1.89 9.89 19.65
CA VAL A 116 -0.74 9.35 20.39
C VAL A 116 -0.11 10.41 21.31
N ALA A 117 -0.15 11.70 20.94
CA ALA A 117 0.43 12.77 21.73
C ALA A 117 -0.41 13.07 22.98
N GLU A 118 -1.74 13.09 22.83
CA GLU A 118 -2.66 13.33 23.95
C GLU A 118 -3.04 12.06 24.71
N GLY A 119 -2.83 10.89 24.09
CA GLY A 119 -3.19 9.58 24.64
C GLY A 119 -4.69 9.36 24.74
N LYS A 120 -5.49 9.96 23.84
CA LYS A 120 -6.96 9.96 23.89
C LYS A 120 -7.57 9.43 22.60
N PHE A 121 -8.71 8.75 22.74
CA PHE A 121 -9.56 8.42 21.61
C PHE A 121 -10.38 9.65 21.22
N ILE A 122 -10.33 10.00 19.93
CA ILE A 122 -11.06 11.11 19.34
C ILE A 122 -11.79 10.63 18.08
N GLY A 123 -12.95 11.21 17.82
CA GLY A 123 -13.69 10.98 16.58
C GLY A 123 -13.14 11.86 15.46
N SER A 124 -12.61 11.24 14.41
CA SER A 124 -12.00 11.94 13.26
C SER A 124 -12.74 11.60 11.98
N GLN A 125 -12.80 12.55 11.05
CA GLN A 125 -13.44 12.35 9.75
C GLN A 125 -12.47 11.72 8.75
N VAL A 126 -12.96 10.79 7.93
CA VAL A 126 -12.20 10.21 6.82
C VAL A 126 -12.16 11.22 5.67
N ASN A 127 -10.98 11.73 5.35
CA ASN A 127 -10.74 12.68 4.26
C ASN A 127 -10.67 11.98 2.91
N ASP A 128 -9.98 10.85 2.84
CA ASP A 128 -9.82 10.07 1.62
C ASP A 128 -9.58 8.59 1.91
N ILE A 129 -9.79 7.77 0.89
CA ILE A 129 -9.66 6.31 0.95
C ILE A 129 -8.81 5.86 -0.21
N PHE A 130 -7.66 5.26 0.10
CA PHE A 130 -6.76 4.71 -0.89
C PHE A 130 -7.00 3.21 -1.01
N LYS A 131 -7.27 2.74 -2.23
CA LYS A 131 -7.42 1.32 -2.55
C LYS A 131 -6.26 0.87 -3.44
N VAL A 132 -5.51 -0.14 -2.99
CA VAL A 132 -4.35 -0.70 -3.70
C VAL A 132 -4.36 -2.22 -3.63
N CYS A 133 -3.85 -2.90 -4.66
CA CYS A 133 -3.68 -4.35 -4.67
C CYS A 133 -2.21 -4.71 -4.38
N HIS A 134 -1.98 -5.53 -3.34
CA HIS A 134 -0.65 -6.00 -2.95
C HIS A 134 -0.49 -7.51 -3.21
N LYS A 135 0.72 -7.93 -3.60
CA LYS A 135 1.07 -9.35 -3.87
C LYS A 135 1.38 -10.16 -2.61
N SER A 136 1.48 -9.50 -1.46
CA SER A 136 1.64 -10.16 -0.18
C SER A 136 1.15 -9.26 0.94
N VAL A 137 0.62 -9.89 1.99
CA VAL A 137 0.31 -9.25 3.27
C VAL A 137 0.89 -10.10 4.39
N TYR A 138 1.02 -9.51 5.56
CA TYR A 138 1.45 -10.18 6.77
C TYR A 138 0.27 -10.29 7.72
N ARG A 139 0.06 -11.51 8.23
CA ARG A 139 -0.88 -11.77 9.31
C ARG A 139 -0.17 -11.60 10.63
N ILE A 140 -0.67 -10.66 11.43
CA ILE A 140 -0.27 -10.48 12.82
C ILE A 140 -1.36 -11.10 13.67
N THR A 141 -1.00 -12.04 14.53
CA THR A 141 -1.92 -12.69 15.47
C THR A 141 -1.49 -12.37 16.90
N THR A 142 -2.40 -11.80 17.68
CA THR A 142 -2.26 -11.62 19.13
C THR A 142 -3.07 -12.68 19.87
N LYS A 143 -3.20 -12.55 21.20
CA LYS A 143 -4.04 -13.47 21.97
C LYS A 143 -5.52 -13.25 21.71
N SER A 144 -5.93 -12.02 21.43
CA SER A 144 -7.34 -11.63 21.28
C SER A 144 -7.79 -11.40 19.84
N THR A 145 -6.88 -11.09 18.91
CA THR A 145 -7.26 -10.68 17.55
C THR A 145 -6.20 -11.01 16.51
N GLU A 146 -6.55 -10.89 15.23
CA GLU A 146 -5.62 -10.94 14.12
C GLU A 146 -5.87 -9.81 13.12
N LEU A 147 -4.83 -9.36 12.42
CA LEU A 147 -4.91 -8.34 11.39
C LEU A 147 -3.98 -8.69 10.22
N LEU A 148 -4.47 -8.43 9.00
CA LEU A 148 -3.68 -8.55 7.78
C LEU A 148 -3.23 -7.15 7.34
N VAL A 149 -1.92 -6.92 7.29
CA VAL A 149 -1.33 -5.60 6.94
C VAL A 149 -0.18 -5.75 5.95
N THR A 150 0.19 -4.65 5.29
CA THR A 150 1.45 -4.58 4.53
C THR A 150 2.66 -4.56 5.47
N GLU A 151 3.83 -4.96 4.98
CA GLU A 151 5.05 -5.14 5.80
C GLU A 151 5.60 -3.84 6.41
N ASP A 152 5.28 -2.75 5.77
CA ASP A 152 5.68 -1.39 6.08
C ASP A 152 4.65 -0.67 6.97
N HIS A 153 3.51 -1.29 7.28
CA HIS A 153 2.44 -0.62 8.03
C HIS A 153 2.88 -0.31 9.48
N PRO A 154 2.89 0.97 9.91
CA PRO A 154 3.33 1.33 11.26
C PRO A 154 2.27 0.98 12.31
N ILE A 155 2.67 0.22 13.32
CA ILE A 155 1.82 -0.24 14.42
C ILE A 155 2.29 0.40 15.71
N LEU A 156 1.34 0.89 16.51
CA LEU A 156 1.63 1.54 17.78
C LEU A 156 2.09 0.51 18.82
N THR A 157 3.21 0.76 19.49
CA THR A 157 3.69 -0.03 20.62
C THR A 157 3.39 0.62 21.97
N LYS A 158 3.62 -0.13 23.04
CA LYS A 158 3.54 0.35 24.42
C LYS A 158 4.43 1.54 24.74
N GLU A 159 5.58 1.63 24.09
CA GLU A 159 6.53 2.75 24.22
C GLU A 159 6.02 4.03 23.52
N ARG A 160 4.80 4.00 22.95
CA ARG A 160 4.21 5.06 22.11
C ARG A 160 5.06 5.38 20.89
N THR A 161 5.80 4.40 20.41
CA THR A 161 6.54 4.46 19.16
C THR A 161 5.82 3.60 18.11
N PHE A 162 6.26 3.72 16.86
CA PHE A 162 5.75 2.92 15.76
C PHE A 162 6.79 1.88 15.36
N ILE A 163 6.33 0.65 15.15
CA ILE A 163 7.14 -0.41 14.53
C ILE A 163 6.53 -0.82 13.21
N THR A 164 7.39 -1.22 12.26
CA THR A 164 6.97 -1.87 11.01
C THR A 164 7.53 -3.29 11.00
N LEU A 165 6.87 -4.19 10.26
CA LEU A 165 7.32 -5.58 10.16
C LEU A 165 8.62 -5.72 9.37
N ASN A 166 8.93 -4.77 8.48
CA ASN A 166 10.18 -4.75 7.71
C ASN A 166 11.41 -4.34 8.55
N CYS A 167 11.24 -3.41 9.50
CA CYS A 167 12.36 -2.95 10.33
C CYS A 167 12.66 -3.84 11.54
N ALA A 168 11.78 -4.78 11.85
CA ALA A 168 11.94 -5.61 13.02
C ALA A 168 12.64 -6.92 12.65
N ASP A 169 13.87 -7.09 13.13
CA ASP A 169 14.50 -8.40 13.17
C ASP A 169 13.54 -9.39 13.85
N SER A 170 13.39 -10.58 13.28
CA SER A 170 12.38 -11.56 13.69
C SER A 170 12.44 -11.93 15.19
N GLY A 171 13.58 -11.70 15.86
CA GLY A 171 13.76 -11.90 17.30
C GLY A 171 13.37 -10.70 18.19
N MET A 172 13.24 -9.48 17.67
CA MET A 172 12.77 -8.33 18.44
C MET A 172 11.25 -8.33 18.61
N LEU A 173 10.49 -8.77 17.59
CA LEU A 173 9.02 -8.78 17.58
C LEU A 173 8.40 -9.64 18.69
N ASP A 174 9.07 -10.72 19.11
CA ASP A 174 8.59 -11.62 20.18
C ASP A 174 8.46 -10.91 21.54
N SER A 175 9.18 -9.81 21.72
CA SER A 175 9.15 -9.00 22.95
C SER A 175 8.26 -7.76 22.85
N VAL A 176 7.77 -7.42 21.65
CA VAL A 176 7.00 -6.18 21.44
C VAL A 176 5.56 -6.35 21.88
N GLU A 177 5.09 -5.39 22.67
CA GLU A 177 3.69 -5.25 23.04
C GLU A 177 3.04 -4.16 22.18
N ILE A 178 2.06 -4.54 21.37
CA ILE A 178 1.32 -3.63 20.49
C ILE A 178 0.04 -3.13 21.16
N GLY A 179 -0.38 -1.93 20.80
CA GLY A 179 -1.58 -1.29 21.31
C GLY A 179 -2.85 -1.87 20.70
N LEU A 180 -3.78 -2.31 21.55
CA LEU A 180 -5.11 -2.75 21.17
C LEU A 180 -6.19 -1.89 21.86
N TYR A 181 -7.27 -1.63 21.15
CA TYR A 181 -8.48 -1.03 21.69
C TYR A 181 -9.33 -2.08 22.42
N SER A 182 -9.68 -1.80 23.67
CA SER A 182 -10.59 -2.61 24.46
C SER A 182 -11.47 -1.71 25.35
N SER A 183 -12.79 -1.72 25.09
CA SER A 183 -13.82 -1.03 25.89
C SER A 183 -13.47 0.42 26.27
N GLY A 184 -13.07 1.24 25.29
CA GLY A 184 -12.75 2.67 25.50
C GLY A 184 -11.35 2.94 26.05
N SER A 185 -10.54 1.89 26.27
CA SER A 185 -9.16 1.99 26.75
C SER A 185 -8.18 1.29 25.82
N ILE A 186 -6.90 1.63 25.96
CA ILE A 186 -5.82 0.90 25.29
C ILE A 186 -5.30 -0.19 26.23
N ILE A 187 -5.20 -1.40 25.71
CA ILE A 187 -4.48 -2.52 26.32
C ILE A 187 -3.27 -2.85 25.44
N TYR A 188 -2.31 -3.56 25.99
CA TYR A 188 -1.12 -3.95 25.24
C TYR A 188 -0.99 -5.47 25.25
N GLU A 189 -0.82 -6.05 24.07
CA GLU A 189 -0.63 -7.49 23.90
C GLU A 189 0.63 -7.78 23.09
N ARG A 190 1.27 -8.92 23.40
CA ARG A 190 2.37 -9.43 22.60
C ARG A 190 1.85 -10.07 21.33
N ILE A 191 2.65 -9.94 20.28
CA ILE A 191 2.43 -10.67 19.04
C ILE A 191 2.79 -12.14 19.30
N VAL A 192 1.85 -13.04 19.00
CA VAL A 192 2.01 -14.49 19.16
C VAL A 192 2.59 -15.10 17.88
N LYS A 193 2.19 -14.57 16.73
CA LYS A 193 2.56 -15.13 15.43
C LYS A 193 2.55 -14.05 14.35
N ILE A 194 3.52 -14.13 13.45
CA ILE A 194 3.59 -13.33 12.23
C ILE A 194 3.77 -14.27 11.05
N GLU A 195 2.89 -14.19 10.05
CA GLU A 195 2.95 -15.03 8.86
C GLU A 195 2.86 -14.19 7.59
N LYS A 196 3.84 -14.35 6.70
CA LYS A 196 3.76 -13.78 5.35
C LYS A 196 2.83 -14.64 4.49
N ILE A 197 1.80 -14.01 3.93
CA ILE A 197 0.87 -14.65 3.01
C ILE A 197 1.08 -14.05 1.63
N VAL A 198 1.49 -14.88 0.67
CA VAL A 198 1.71 -14.48 -0.72
C VAL A 198 0.43 -14.76 -1.52
N GLY A 199 -0.06 -13.75 -2.23
CA GLY A 199 -1.34 -13.78 -2.95
C GLY A 199 -1.77 -12.38 -3.36
N TYR A 200 -2.81 -12.26 -4.17
CA TYR A 200 -3.35 -10.94 -4.53
C TYR A 200 -4.38 -10.52 -3.49
N PHE A 201 -4.08 -9.46 -2.75
CA PHE A 201 -4.94 -8.91 -1.72
C PHE A 201 -5.38 -7.50 -2.09
N GLU A 202 -6.68 -7.24 -2.02
CA GLU A 202 -7.17 -5.87 -1.97
C GLU A 202 -6.83 -5.29 -0.60
N THR A 203 -6.23 -4.11 -0.61
CA THR A 203 -5.78 -3.43 0.60
C THR A 203 -6.23 -1.97 0.56
N TYR A 204 -6.48 -1.43 1.74
CA TYR A 204 -7.07 -0.13 1.95
C TYR A 204 -6.24 0.67 2.94
N ASN A 205 -6.20 1.97 2.74
CA ASN A 205 -5.67 2.92 3.71
C ASN A 205 -6.63 4.11 3.83
N LEU A 206 -6.70 4.68 5.02
CA LEU A 206 -7.61 5.76 5.36
C LEU A 206 -6.80 7.01 5.69
N GLU A 207 -7.06 8.08 4.94
CA GLU A 207 -6.61 9.42 5.33
C GLU A 207 -7.64 9.98 6.31
N VAL A 208 -7.20 10.29 7.52
CA VAL A 208 -8.09 10.79 8.57
C VAL A 208 -7.68 12.18 9.00
N GLU A 209 -8.66 13.00 9.34
CA GLU A 209 -8.44 14.31 9.90
C GLU A 209 -7.66 14.21 11.23
N GLY A 210 -6.67 15.09 11.40
CA GLY A 210 -5.97 15.26 12.68
C GLY A 210 -4.46 15.42 12.56
N LYS A 211 -3.74 14.96 13.58
CA LYS A 211 -2.28 15.12 13.70
C LYS A 211 -1.54 14.02 12.94
N LYS A 212 -0.27 14.25 12.63
CA LYS A 212 0.59 13.38 11.80
C LYS A 212 0.76 11.96 12.35
N ASP A 213 0.52 11.76 13.65
CA ASP A 213 0.70 10.49 14.35
C ASP A 213 -0.61 9.91 14.88
N ASN A 214 -1.74 10.26 14.24
CA ASN A 214 -3.00 9.63 14.55
C ASN A 214 -2.99 8.16 14.14
N CYS A 215 -3.63 7.34 14.96
CA CYS A 215 -3.89 5.94 14.64
C CYS A 215 -5.38 5.72 14.42
N PHE A 216 -5.75 4.91 13.45
CA PHE A 216 -7.09 4.32 13.40
C PHE A 216 -7.05 2.90 13.97
N ILE A 217 -8.22 2.34 14.25
CA ILE A 217 -8.36 1.03 14.89
C ILE A 217 -8.84 0.03 13.84
N ALA A 218 -8.02 -0.97 13.54
CA ALA A 218 -8.31 -2.06 12.61
C ALA A 218 -8.21 -3.41 13.32
N ASN A 219 -9.30 -4.20 13.33
CA ASN A 219 -9.41 -5.44 14.12
C ASN A 219 -8.94 -5.26 15.58
N ASN A 220 -9.32 -4.13 16.19
CA ASN A 220 -8.88 -3.69 17.52
C ASN A 220 -7.39 -3.34 17.65
N ILE A 221 -6.55 -3.47 16.63
CA ILE A 221 -5.14 -3.04 16.68
C ILE A 221 -5.04 -1.58 16.25
N LEU A 222 -4.20 -0.81 16.94
CA LEU A 222 -3.94 0.60 16.60
C LEU A 222 -2.86 0.68 15.51
N VAL A 223 -3.26 1.18 14.35
CA VAL A 223 -2.42 1.31 13.16
C VAL A 223 -2.37 2.76 12.69
N LYS A 224 -1.22 3.21 12.21
CA LYS A 224 -1.02 4.61 11.82
C LYS A 224 -1.84 4.96 10.59
N SER A 225 -2.54 6.10 10.62
CA SER A 225 -3.21 6.66 9.43
C SER A 225 -2.25 7.45 8.57
N GLU A 226 -2.52 7.51 7.27
CA GLU A 226 -1.90 8.51 6.40
C GLU A 226 -2.51 9.90 6.62
N LYS A 227 -1.71 10.91 6.31
CA LYS A 227 -2.12 12.33 6.25
C LYS A 227 -1.66 12.92 4.93
#